data_AF-A0A3D2EV99-F1
#
_entry.id   AF-A0A3D2EV99-F1
#
_cell.length_a   1.000
_cell.length_b   1.000
_cell.length_c   1.000
_cell.angle_alpha   90.00
_cell.angle_beta   90.00
_cell.angle_gamma   90.00
#
_symmetry.space_group_name_H-M   'P 1'
#
loop_
_entity.id
_entity.type
_entity.pdbx_description
1 polymer ?
#
loop_
_entity_poly.entity_id
_entity_poly.type
_entity_poly.pdbx_seq_one_letter_code
_entity_poly.pdbx_strand_id
1 'polypeptide(L)'
;MRRMRKIHFVGIGGVGMCGIAEVLLNQGYEVSGSDIRVSPVTERLAAQGAAIMIGHEEANVRGVHVVVASTAVGDDNPEVAAARAHRIPVIQRAEMLAELMRYRHGIAVAGTHGKTTT
;
A
#
# COMPACT_ATOMS: atom_id res chain seq x y z
N MET A 1 -13.46 -9.76 -7.69
CA MET A 1 -12.13 -9.74 -7.02
C MET A 1 -11.87 -10.90 -6.04
N ARG A 2 -12.53 -12.07 -6.15
CA ARG A 2 -12.52 -13.12 -5.10
C ARG A 2 -11.17 -13.87 -4.89
N ARG A 3 -10.09 -13.53 -5.63
CA ARG A 3 -8.76 -14.16 -5.53
C ARG A 3 -7.62 -13.22 -5.08
N MET A 4 -7.81 -11.90 -5.05
CA MET A 4 -6.76 -10.95 -4.64
C MET A 4 -7.01 -10.44 -3.22
N ARG A 5 -6.55 -11.18 -2.21
CA ARG A 5 -6.75 -10.83 -0.79
C ARG A 5 -5.50 -10.31 -0.09
N LYS A 6 -4.33 -10.52 -0.67
CA LYS A 6 -3.01 -10.22 -0.07
C LYS A 6 -2.38 -9.06 -0.80
N ILE A 7 -2.28 -7.93 -0.11
CA ILE A 7 -1.84 -6.66 -0.69
C ILE A 7 -0.56 -6.25 0.03
N HIS A 8 0.49 -5.96 -0.74
CA HIS A 8 1.76 -5.48 -0.19
C HIS A 8 1.99 -4.01 -0.54
N PHE A 9 2.34 -3.19 0.44
CA PHE A 9 2.65 -1.77 0.25
C PHE A 9 4.15 -1.52 0.35
N VAL A 10 4.75 -0.93 -0.67
CA VAL A 10 6.15 -0.49 -0.62
C VAL A 10 6.19 0.97 -0.15
N GLY A 11 6.79 1.21 1.02
CA GLY A 11 6.73 2.51 1.70
C GLY A 11 5.39 2.75 2.42
N ILE A 12 4.94 1.76 3.19
CA ILE A 12 3.62 1.75 3.83
C ILE A 12 3.42 2.86 4.87
N GLY A 13 4.51 3.34 5.50
CA GLY A 13 4.51 4.45 6.44
C GLY A 13 4.37 5.83 5.79
N GLY A 14 4.45 5.92 4.46
CA GLY A 14 4.34 7.17 3.71
C GLY A 14 2.96 7.83 3.80
N VAL A 15 2.94 9.16 3.67
CA VAL A 15 1.70 9.95 3.66
C VAL A 15 0.77 9.49 2.54
N GLY A 16 -0.46 9.15 2.88
CA GLY A 16 -1.47 8.65 1.95
C GLY A 16 -1.35 7.16 1.59
N MET A 17 -0.26 6.48 1.93
CA MET A 17 -0.16 5.02 1.82
C MET A 17 -0.81 4.35 3.04
N CYS A 18 -0.47 4.83 4.24
CA CYS A 18 -0.95 4.25 5.49
C CYS A 18 -2.47 4.28 5.64
N GLY A 19 -3.12 5.35 5.20
CA GLY A 19 -4.60 5.44 5.23
C GLY A 19 -5.27 4.43 4.30
N ILE A 20 -4.70 4.17 3.13
CA ILE A 20 -5.22 3.16 2.19
C ILE A 20 -5.03 1.76 2.79
N ALA A 21 -3.85 1.47 3.35
CA ALA A 21 -3.57 0.20 4.02
C ALA A 21 -4.53 -0.06 5.19
N GLU A 22 -4.79 0.95 6.02
CA GLU A 22 -5.71 0.87 7.15
C GLU A 22 -7.16 0.61 6.71
N VAL A 23 -7.63 1.27 5.65
CA VAL A 23 -8.96 1.00 5.07
C VAL A 23 -9.07 -0.43 4.56
N LEU A 24 -8.02 -0.96 3.92
CA LEU A 24 -8.02 -2.34 3.41
C LEU A 24 -7.99 -3.38 4.53
N LEU A 25 -7.23 -3.16 5.60
CA LEU A 25 -7.28 -3.98 6.81
C LEU A 25 -8.70 -4.05 7.37
N ASN A 26 -9.36 -2.90 7.53
CA ASN A 26 -10.72 -2.82 8.03
C ASN A 26 -11.76 -3.50 7.13
N GLN A 27 -11.46 -3.67 5.83
CA GLN A 27 -12.27 -4.43 4.88
C GLN A 27 -11.96 -5.94 4.88
N GLY A 28 -11.04 -6.41 5.73
CA GLY A 28 -10.67 -7.81 5.86
C GLY A 28 -9.67 -8.32 4.84
N TYR A 29 -8.93 -7.42 4.17
CA TYR A 29 -7.79 -7.81 3.35
C TYR A 29 -6.58 -8.16 4.22
N GLU A 30 -5.75 -9.07 3.74
CA GLU A 30 -4.44 -9.35 4.32
C GLU A 30 -3.47 -8.30 3.81
N VAL A 31 -3.07 -7.38 4.69
CA VAL A 31 -2.17 -6.29 4.35
C VAL A 31 -0.78 -6.58 4.89
N SER A 32 0.20 -6.37 4.04
CA SER A 32 1.61 -6.35 4.41
C SER A 32 2.26 -5.08 3.85
N GLY A 33 3.41 -4.69 4.38
CA GLY A 33 4.15 -3.60 3.77
C GLY A 33 5.57 -3.44 4.31
N SER A 34 6.40 -2.85 3.48
CA SER A 34 7.77 -2.50 3.79
C SER A 34 7.93 -1.00 4.03
N ASP A 35 8.88 -0.62 4.86
CA ASP A 35 9.37 0.75 4.97
C ASP A 35 10.86 0.78 5.36
N ILE A 36 11.52 1.92 5.17
CA ILE A 36 12.97 2.08 5.43
C ILE A 36 13.26 2.06 6.94
N ARG A 37 12.29 2.47 7.76
CA ARG A 37 12.43 2.54 9.22
C ARG A 37 11.11 2.34 9.95
N VAL A 38 11.21 1.96 11.22
CA VAL A 38 10.07 1.96 12.13
C VAL A 38 9.60 3.40 12.37
N SER A 39 8.28 3.58 12.46
CA SER A 39 7.61 4.83 12.78
C SER A 39 6.32 4.55 13.58
N PRO A 40 5.73 5.58 14.22
CA PRO A 40 4.43 5.43 14.88
C PRO A 40 3.32 4.93 13.94
N VAL A 41 3.43 5.24 12.64
CA VAL A 41 2.48 4.78 11.61
C VAL A 41 2.62 3.27 11.37
N THR A 42 3.85 2.79 11.21
CA THR A 42 4.11 1.36 10.98
C THR A 42 3.75 0.53 12.21
N GLU A 43 4.04 1.04 13.41
CA GLU A 43 3.66 0.38 14.67
C GLU A 43 2.12 0.28 14.81
N ARG A 44 1.40 1.36 14.49
CA ARG A 44 -0.07 1.36 14.51
C ARG A 44 -0.65 0.34 13.54
N LEU A 45 -0.16 0.31 12.29
CA LEU A 45 -0.61 -0.66 11.29
C LEU A 45 -0.30 -2.10 11.70
N ALA A 46 0.87 -2.35 12.30
CA ALA A 46 1.21 -3.65 12.86
C ALA A 46 0.24 -4.06 13.98
N ALA A 47 -0.10 -3.13 14.89
CA ALA A 47 -1.08 -3.36 15.95
C ALA A 47 -2.50 -3.63 15.41
N GLN A 48 -2.82 -3.13 14.21
CA GLN A 48 -4.07 -3.41 13.48
C GLN A 48 -4.03 -4.72 12.67
N GLY A 49 -2.89 -5.43 12.66
CA GLY A 49 -2.74 -6.74 12.03
C GLY A 49 -2.02 -6.74 10.67
N ALA A 50 -1.44 -5.62 10.24
CA ALA A 50 -0.55 -5.65 9.07
C ALA A 50 0.76 -6.36 9.37
N ALA A 51 1.27 -7.15 8.41
CA ALA A 51 2.63 -7.67 8.45
C ALA A 51 3.60 -6.58 7.97
N ILE A 52 4.40 -6.03 8.89
CA ILE A 52 5.36 -4.95 8.59
C ILE A 52 6.78 -5.51 8.49
N MET A 53 7.50 -5.15 7.43
CA MET A 53 8.92 -5.42 7.27
C MET A 53 9.71 -4.11 7.20
N ILE A 54 10.88 -4.08 7.82
CA ILE A 54 11.79 -2.93 7.75
C ILE A 54 12.93 -3.27 6.81
N GLY A 55 13.17 -2.39 5.83
CA GLY A 55 14.04 -2.64 4.70
C GLY A 55 13.28 -3.25 3.51
N HIS A 56 13.89 -3.11 2.33
CA HIS A 56 13.33 -3.62 1.08
C HIS A 56 14.07 -4.88 0.63
N GLU A 57 13.35 -5.99 0.53
CA GLU A 57 13.90 -7.29 0.12
C GLU A 57 12.94 -7.99 -0.83
N GLU A 58 13.47 -8.70 -1.83
CA GLU A 58 12.65 -9.47 -2.78
C GLU A 58 11.71 -10.48 -2.08
N ALA A 59 12.13 -11.00 -0.92
CA ALA A 59 11.34 -11.95 -0.14
C ALA A 59 10.03 -11.35 0.39
N ASN A 60 9.94 -10.01 0.51
CA ASN A 60 8.80 -9.31 1.08
C ASN A 60 7.51 -9.46 0.25
N VAL A 61 7.64 -9.67 -1.06
CA VAL A 61 6.50 -9.80 -1.99
C VAL A 61 6.12 -11.26 -2.27
N ARG A 62 6.67 -12.23 -1.51
CA ARG A 62 6.35 -13.64 -1.72
C ARG A 62 4.89 -13.95 -1.38
N GLY A 63 4.16 -14.53 -2.34
CA GLY A 63 2.78 -14.97 -2.13
C GLY A 63 1.76 -13.84 -2.00
N VAL A 64 2.15 -12.60 -2.33
CA VAL A 64 1.22 -11.47 -2.40
C VAL A 64 0.52 -11.45 -3.75
N HIS A 65 -0.68 -10.88 -3.81
CA HIS A 65 -1.48 -10.87 -5.04
C HIS A 65 -1.34 -9.56 -5.82
N VAL A 66 -0.96 -8.48 -5.14
CA VAL A 66 -0.74 -7.16 -5.74
C VAL A 66 0.23 -6.37 -4.87
N VAL A 67 1.07 -5.57 -5.53
CA VAL A 67 1.98 -4.61 -4.89
C VAL A 67 1.48 -3.20 -5.16
N VAL A 68 1.40 -2.39 -4.13
CA VAL A 68 1.08 -0.96 -4.19
C VAL A 68 2.36 -0.18 -3.90
N ALA A 69 2.82 0.57 -4.90
CA ALA A 69 3.99 1.41 -4.76
C ALA A 69 3.58 2.88 -4.59
N SER A 70 4.33 3.61 -3.76
CA SER A 70 4.28 5.06 -3.76
C SER A 70 5.07 5.62 -4.95
N THR A 71 4.84 6.88 -5.31
CA THR A 71 5.59 7.55 -6.37
C THR A 71 7.08 7.72 -6.07
N ALA A 72 7.48 7.58 -4.80
CA ALA A 72 8.88 7.68 -4.38
C ALA A 72 9.66 6.36 -4.55
N VAL A 73 8.99 5.27 -4.92
CA VAL A 73 9.60 3.96 -5.10
C VAL A 73 9.97 3.78 -6.57
N GLY A 74 11.27 3.70 -6.85
CA GLY A 74 11.80 3.44 -8.18
C GLY A 74 11.71 1.97 -8.61
N ASP A 75 11.93 1.71 -9.90
CA ASP A 75 11.99 0.35 -10.45
C ASP A 75 13.21 -0.45 -9.97
N ASP A 76 14.20 0.22 -9.38
CA ASP A 76 15.38 -0.37 -8.73
C ASP A 76 15.07 -0.95 -7.34
N ASN A 77 13.88 -0.70 -6.80
CA ASN A 77 13.46 -1.31 -5.55
C ASN A 77 13.33 -2.84 -5.73
N PRO A 78 13.99 -3.65 -4.87
CA PRO A 78 14.01 -5.11 -5.02
C PRO A 78 12.62 -5.74 -4.94
N GLU A 79 11.68 -5.16 -4.20
CA GLU A 79 10.30 -5.64 -4.11
C GLU A 79 9.53 -5.42 -5.40
N VAL A 80 9.69 -4.24 -6.02
CA VAL A 80 9.05 -3.90 -7.29
C VAL A 80 9.62 -4.77 -8.41
N ALA A 81 10.94 -4.91 -8.47
CA ALA A 81 11.61 -5.76 -9.44
C ALA A 81 11.17 -7.23 -9.31
N ALA A 82 11.16 -7.78 -8.09
CA ALA A 82 10.71 -9.14 -7.81
C ALA A 82 9.23 -9.35 -8.15
N ALA A 83 8.36 -8.39 -7.80
CA ALA A 83 6.94 -8.46 -8.14
C ALA A 83 6.73 -8.56 -9.66
N ARG A 84 7.43 -7.71 -10.43
CA ARG A 84 7.38 -7.76 -11.90
C ARG A 84 7.91 -9.09 -12.44
N ALA A 85 9.04 -9.59 -11.93
CA ALA A 85 9.62 -10.87 -12.33
C ALA A 85 8.67 -12.04 -12.08
N HIS A 86 7.91 -12.00 -10.98
CA HIS A 86 6.90 -13.00 -10.63
C HIS A 86 5.51 -12.73 -11.22
N ARG A 87 5.36 -11.73 -12.10
CA ARG A 87 4.08 -11.31 -12.72
C ARG A 87 3.01 -10.92 -11.70
N ILE A 88 3.42 -10.45 -10.54
CA ILE A 88 2.55 -9.83 -9.55
C ILE A 88 2.27 -8.40 -10.04
N PRO A 89 0.99 -7.98 -10.17
CA PRO A 89 0.67 -6.64 -10.61
C PRO A 89 1.20 -5.60 -9.61
N VAL A 90 1.92 -4.61 -10.15
CA VAL A 90 2.38 -3.43 -9.41
C VAL A 90 1.52 -2.26 -9.85
N ILE A 91 0.79 -1.65 -8.92
CA ILE A 91 -0.08 -0.50 -9.18
C ILE A 91 0.32 0.69 -8.32
N GLN A 92 -0.03 1.88 -8.80
CA GLN A 92 0.26 3.12 -8.08
C GLN A 92 -0.75 3.36 -6.96
N ARG A 93 -0.33 4.09 -5.92
CA ARG A 93 -1.20 4.54 -4.82
C ARG A 93 -2.53 5.13 -5.29
N ALA A 94 -2.50 5.97 -6.33
CA ALA A 94 -3.70 6.62 -6.86
C ALA A 94 -4.69 5.63 -7.50
N GLU A 95 -4.18 4.59 -8.16
CA GLU A 95 -5.01 3.52 -8.74
C GLU A 95 -5.68 2.70 -7.64
N MET A 96 -4.95 2.36 -6.58
CA MET A 96 -5.55 1.68 -5.42
C MET A 96 -6.64 2.53 -4.76
N LEU A 97 -6.40 3.84 -4.62
CA LEU A 97 -7.41 4.76 -4.10
C LEU A 97 -8.66 4.80 -5.00
N ALA A 98 -8.48 4.83 -6.33
CA ALA A 98 -9.58 4.80 -7.27
C ALA A 98 -10.41 3.51 -7.15
N GLU A 99 -9.77 2.35 -6.97
CA GLU A 99 -10.47 1.08 -6.76
C GLU A 99 -11.26 1.06 -5.44
N LEU A 100 -10.77 1.67 -4.37
CA LEU A 100 -11.53 1.86 -3.14
C LEU A 100 -12.78 2.73 -3.33
N MET A 101 -12.70 3.72 -4.23
CA MET A 101 -13.82 4.63 -4.54
C MET A 101 -14.83 4.04 -5.51
N ARG A 102 -14.42 3.08 -6.35
CA ARG A 102 -15.17 2.58 -7.52
C ARG A 102 -16.62 2.16 -7.24
N TYR A 103 -16.89 1.61 -6.06
CA TYR A 103 -18.23 1.14 -5.67
C TYR A 103 -18.78 1.88 -4.45
N ARG A 104 -18.28 3.09 -4.19
CA ARG A 104 -18.70 3.97 -3.10
C ARG A 104 -19.15 5.31 -3.68
N HIS A 105 -19.95 6.05 -2.90
CA HIS A 105 -20.15 7.46 -3.18
C HIS A 105 -18.90 8.22 -2.73
N GLY A 106 -17.92 8.34 -3.64
CA GLY A 106 -16.64 8.96 -3.36
C GLY A 106 -16.67 10.48 -3.58
N ILE A 107 -16.16 11.24 -2.61
CA ILE A 107 -15.95 12.69 -2.73
C ILE A 107 -14.44 12.93 -2.81
N ALA A 108 -13.99 13.55 -3.90
CA ALA A 108 -12.60 13.91 -4.10
C ALA A 108 -12.39 15.40 -3.81
N VAL A 109 -11.63 15.71 -2.75
CA VAL A 109 -11.23 17.08 -2.42
C VAL A 109 -9.88 17.36 -3.11
N ALA A 110 -9.87 18.31 -4.05
CA ALA A 110 -8.70 18.69 -4.84
C ALA A 110 -8.37 20.19 -4.69
N GLY A 111 -7.16 20.57 -5.10
CA GLY A 111 -6.68 21.96 -5.04
C GLY A 111 -5.24 22.07 -4.57
N THR A 112 -4.59 23.21 -4.81
CA THR A 112 -3.18 23.41 -4.43
C THR A 112 -3.02 23.48 -2.91
N HIS A 113 -3.93 24.16 -2.22
CA HIS A 113 -3.92 24.37 -0.75
C HIS A 113 -5.26 23.95 -0.12
N GLY A 114 -5.29 23.74 1.21
CA GLY A 114 -6.53 23.52 1.97
C GLY A 114 -7.13 22.11 1.96
N LYS A 115 -6.61 21.17 1.15
CA LYS A 115 -7.16 19.82 0.97
C LYS A 115 -7.38 19.01 2.26
N THR A 116 -6.50 19.15 3.24
CA THR A 116 -6.60 18.41 4.51
C THR A 116 -7.53 19.09 5.51
N THR A 117 -7.86 20.36 5.29
CA THR A 117 -8.71 21.17 6.17
C THR A 117 -10.18 21.10 5.78
N THR A 118 -10.47 20.95 4.48
CA THR A 118 -11.83 20.82 3.92
C THR A 118 -12.39 19.42 4.12
#